data_AF-A0A561W298-F1
#
_entry.id   AF-A0A561W298-F1
#
_cell.length_a   1.000
_cell.length_b   1.000
_cell.length_c   1.000
_cell.angle_alpha   90.00
_cell.angle_beta   90.00
_cell.angle_gamma   90.00
#
_symmetry.space_group_name_H-M   'P 1'
#
loop_
_entity.id
_entity.type
_entity.pdbx_description
1 polymer ?
#
loop_
_entity_poly.entity_id
_entity_poly.type
_entity_poly.pdbx_seq_one_letter_code
_entity_poly.pdbx_strand_id
1 'polypeptide(L)'
;MTNSVFRRAAAVLVAAVLGGGTALTGVSPAFAEGCLSGRGDVPSPKGGPGATATATLCVNSAGYAWLDTNRTNTVTDLSGDGYAARVYVYWNRGYSGAIAVDDTSSSGGARLSWESGVGTQYRWTEVFVCLGYSRPDDYNGRCDSIVYNN
;
A
#
# COMPACT_ATOMS: atom_id res chain seq x y z
N MET A 1 15.30 -20.40 -52.74
CA MET A 1 14.62 -20.81 -51.51
C MET A 1 14.53 -19.60 -50.59
N THR A 2 13.31 -19.21 -50.27
CA THR A 2 12.84 -18.34 -49.16
C THR A 2 13.49 -18.76 -47.83
N ASN A 3 13.82 -17.91 -46.85
CA ASN A 3 12.94 -17.01 -46.11
C ASN A 3 13.73 -15.97 -45.27
N SER A 4 13.07 -14.84 -45.10
CA SER A 4 13.33 -13.68 -44.25
C SER A 4 13.18 -13.94 -42.74
N VAL A 5 13.98 -13.26 -41.90
CA VAL A 5 13.63 -13.02 -40.48
C VAL A 5 13.88 -11.55 -40.11
N PHE A 6 12.76 -10.83 -40.06
CA PHE A 6 12.36 -9.75 -39.14
C PHE A 6 13.35 -8.68 -38.67
N ARG A 7 13.17 -7.50 -39.26
CA ARG A 7 13.36 -6.18 -38.63
C ARG A 7 12.31 -5.96 -37.53
N ARG A 8 12.72 -5.45 -36.37
CA ARG A 8 12.02 -4.36 -35.66
C ARG A 8 13.03 -3.51 -34.89
N ALA A 9 13.28 -2.33 -35.45
CA ALA A 9 13.90 -1.20 -34.77
C ALA A 9 12.86 -0.54 -33.85
N ALA A 10 13.30 -0.01 -32.71
CA ALA A 10 12.63 1.07 -32.01
C ALA A 10 13.69 1.92 -31.30
N ALA A 11 13.62 3.22 -31.55
CA ALA A 11 14.62 4.23 -31.27
C ALA A 11 14.83 4.48 -29.78
N VAL A 12 16.11 4.64 -29.39
CA VAL A 12 16.50 5.26 -28.13
C VAL A 12 16.41 6.78 -28.32
N LEU A 13 15.33 7.39 -27.83
CA LEU A 13 15.22 8.83 -27.69
C LEU A 13 15.85 9.23 -26.36
N VAL A 14 17.06 9.78 -26.43
CA VAL A 14 17.67 10.51 -25.32
C VAL A 14 17.03 11.90 -25.27
N ALA A 15 16.13 12.12 -24.32
CA ALA A 15 15.67 13.45 -23.96
C ALA A 15 16.38 13.90 -22.70
N ALA A 16 17.27 14.88 -22.85
CA ALA A 16 17.82 15.65 -21.74
C ALA A 16 16.71 16.54 -21.15
N VAL A 17 16.48 16.47 -19.84
CA VAL A 17 15.69 17.46 -19.10
C VAL A 17 16.52 17.95 -17.93
N LEU A 18 17.00 19.19 -18.09
CA LEU A 18 17.50 20.06 -17.04
C LEU A 18 16.30 20.57 -16.23
N GLY A 19 16.38 20.46 -14.91
CA GLY A 19 15.84 21.45 -13.97
C GLY A 19 14.32 21.48 -13.73
N GLY A 20 13.97 21.57 -12.46
CA GLY A 20 12.64 22.01 -12.01
C GLY A 20 11.80 20.88 -11.46
N GLY A 21 11.83 20.72 -10.13
CA GLY A 21 10.93 19.84 -9.40
C GLY A 21 9.49 20.18 -9.71
N THR A 22 8.80 19.26 -10.37
CA THR A 22 7.35 19.19 -10.32
C THR A 22 7.00 18.18 -9.24
N ALA A 23 6.60 18.71 -8.09
CA ALA A 23 5.85 17.94 -7.12
C ALA A 23 4.71 17.26 -7.89
N LEU A 24 4.68 15.93 -7.86
CA LEU A 24 3.58 15.15 -8.38
C LEU A 24 2.32 15.67 -7.70
N THR A 25 1.50 16.36 -8.48
CA THR A 25 0.14 16.73 -8.09
C THR A 25 -0.58 15.42 -7.82
N GLY A 26 -0.74 15.08 -6.53
CA GLY A 26 -1.67 14.07 -6.07
C GLY A 26 -3.06 14.49 -6.49
N VAL A 27 -3.48 14.09 -7.68
CA VAL A 27 -4.87 14.13 -8.08
C VAL A 27 -5.55 13.06 -7.25
N SER A 28 -6.21 13.46 -6.16
CA SER A 28 -7.18 12.60 -5.48
C SER A 28 -8.28 12.27 -6.49
N PRO A 29 -8.45 11.01 -6.92
CA PRO A 29 -9.47 10.70 -7.90
C PRO A 29 -10.86 10.74 -7.25
N ALA A 30 -11.81 11.26 -8.03
CA ALA A 30 -13.22 11.38 -7.69
C ALA A 30 -13.89 9.99 -7.49
N PHE A 31 -14.93 10.02 -6.65
CA PHE A 31 -15.63 8.91 -6.00
C PHE A 31 -16.44 8.00 -6.92
N ALA A 32 -16.48 6.71 -6.56
CA ALA A 32 -17.52 5.75 -6.93
C ALA A 32 -17.71 4.75 -5.77
N GLU A 33 -18.90 4.17 -5.62
CA GLU A 33 -18.98 2.79 -5.10
C GLU A 33 -17.96 1.95 -5.85
N GLY A 34 -17.09 1.25 -5.13
CA GLY A 34 -15.95 0.63 -5.77
C GLY A 34 -14.80 0.36 -4.83
N CYS A 35 -13.78 -0.23 -5.42
CA CYS A 35 -12.59 -0.67 -4.73
C CYS A 35 -11.43 0.28 -5.04
N LEU A 36 -10.85 0.85 -3.99
CA LEU A 36 -9.66 1.67 -4.03
C LEU A 36 -8.47 0.80 -3.68
N SER A 37 -7.47 0.77 -4.55
CA SER A 37 -6.19 0.12 -4.25
C SER A 37 -5.14 1.17 -3.97
N GLY A 38 -4.24 0.86 -3.04
CA GLY A 38 -3.11 1.71 -2.75
C GLY A 38 -1.90 0.91 -2.26
N ARG A 39 -0.81 1.63 -2.10
CA ARG A 39 0.48 1.12 -1.66
C ARG A 39 1.12 2.14 -0.73
N GLY A 40 1.61 1.67 0.41
CA GLY A 40 2.41 2.46 1.33
C GLY A 40 3.82 1.89 1.43
N ASP A 41 4.81 2.76 1.59
CA ASP A 41 6.21 2.38 1.75
C ASP A 41 6.82 3.16 2.92
N VAL A 42 7.40 2.45 3.89
CA VAL A 42 8.01 3.06 5.08
C VAL A 42 9.52 2.80 5.05
N PRO A 43 10.38 3.84 5.12
CA PRO A 43 11.82 3.64 5.18
C PRO A 43 12.26 3.03 6.52
N SER A 44 13.33 2.24 6.49
CA SER A 44 13.95 1.73 7.71
C SER A 44 14.58 2.88 8.49
N PRO A 45 14.48 2.88 9.83
CA PRO A 45 15.23 3.84 10.67
C PRO A 45 16.74 3.63 10.60
N LYS A 46 17.23 2.48 10.08
CA LYS A 46 18.66 2.24 9.81
C LYS A 46 19.08 2.70 8.40
N GLY A 47 18.14 3.24 7.62
CA GLY A 47 18.35 3.67 6.24
C GLY A 47 17.96 2.59 5.22
N GLY A 48 17.48 3.04 4.05
CA GLY A 48 17.00 2.15 2.99
C GLY A 48 15.53 1.72 3.15
N PRO A 49 15.06 0.76 2.34
CA PRO A 49 13.70 0.23 2.42
C PRO A 49 13.45 -0.43 3.78
N GLY A 50 12.30 -0.16 4.41
CA GLY A 50 11.91 -0.78 5.67
C GLY A 50 10.72 -1.71 5.48
N ALA A 51 9.56 -1.18 5.12
CA ALA A 51 8.35 -1.94 4.85
C ALA A 51 7.66 -1.47 3.58
N THR A 52 6.93 -2.37 2.94
CA THR A 52 5.95 -2.02 1.90
C THR A 52 4.66 -2.76 2.15
N ALA A 53 3.53 -2.15 1.82
CA ALA A 53 2.25 -2.83 1.89
C ALA A 53 1.33 -2.39 0.76
N THR A 54 0.49 -3.31 0.30
CA THR A 54 -0.58 -3.05 -0.66
C THR A 54 -1.91 -3.45 -0.04
N ALA A 55 -2.94 -2.63 -0.27
CA ALA A 55 -4.29 -2.91 0.18
C ALA A 55 -5.30 -2.43 -0.85
N THR A 56 -6.40 -3.17 -0.96
CA THR A 56 -7.58 -2.80 -1.75
C THR A 56 -8.79 -2.77 -0.85
N LEU A 57 -9.37 -1.59 -0.68
CA LEU A 57 -10.54 -1.33 0.16
C LEU A 57 -11.75 -1.08 -0.73
N CYS A 58 -12.81 -1.86 -0.57
CA CYS A 58 -14.07 -1.68 -1.28
C CYS A 58 -15.15 -1.11 -0.37
N VAL A 59 -16.04 -0.31 -0.95
CA VAL A 59 -17.22 0.23 -0.26
C VAL A 59 -18.49 -0.09 -1.05
N ASN A 60 -19.55 -0.55 -0.37
CA ASN A 60 -20.85 -0.78 -0.98
C ASN A 60 -21.80 0.42 -0.83
N SER A 61 -22.95 0.32 -1.49
CA SER A 61 -24.04 1.30 -1.44
C SER A 61 -24.61 1.58 -0.05
N ALA A 62 -24.48 0.62 0.87
CA ALA A 62 -24.90 0.78 2.26
C ALA A 62 -23.81 1.41 3.15
N GLY A 63 -22.66 1.77 2.58
CA GLY A 63 -21.56 2.44 3.29
C GLY A 63 -20.65 1.51 4.07
N TYR A 64 -20.74 0.20 3.87
CA TYR A 64 -19.83 -0.75 4.51
C TYR A 64 -18.50 -0.81 3.75
N ALA A 65 -17.37 -0.84 4.47
CA ALA A 65 -16.03 -0.87 3.89
C ALA A 65 -15.28 -2.16 4.26
N TRP A 66 -14.75 -2.92 3.30
CA TRP A 66 -14.02 -4.18 3.52
C TRP A 66 -12.76 -4.30 2.66
N LEU A 67 -11.82 -5.18 3.03
CA LEU A 67 -10.68 -5.53 2.18
C LEU A 67 -11.12 -6.48 1.07
N ASP A 68 -10.77 -6.19 -0.18
CA ASP A 68 -11.05 -7.08 -1.32
C ASP A 68 -10.17 -8.32 -1.26
N THR A 69 -10.73 -9.45 -0.82
CA THR A 69 -10.01 -10.73 -0.74
C THR A 69 -9.63 -11.31 -2.10
N ASN A 70 -10.21 -10.81 -3.20
CA ASN A 70 -9.83 -11.24 -4.55
C ASN A 70 -8.59 -10.53 -5.08
N ARG A 71 -8.07 -9.53 -4.35
CA ARG A 71 -6.86 -8.78 -4.68
C ARG A 71 -5.72 -9.16 -3.75
N THR A 72 -4.51 -8.94 -4.24
CA THR A 72 -3.30 -9.14 -3.43
C THR A 72 -3.17 -8.00 -2.43
N ASN A 73 -3.52 -8.29 -1.17
CA ASN A 73 -3.30 -7.42 -0.04
C ASN A 73 -2.18 -8.04 0.80
N THR A 74 -1.00 -7.43 0.79
CA THR A 74 0.19 -7.97 1.46
C THR A 74 0.96 -6.87 2.16
N VAL A 75 1.61 -7.21 3.26
CA VAL A 75 2.66 -6.41 3.90
C VAL A 75 3.95 -7.20 3.84
N THR A 76 5.03 -6.53 3.45
CA THR A 76 6.35 -7.12 3.36
C THR A 76 7.31 -6.27 4.16
N ASP A 77 8.00 -6.90 5.10
CA ASP A 77 9.22 -6.37 5.69
C ASP A 77 10.35 -6.54 4.68
N LEU A 78 11.02 -5.44 4.36
CA LEU A 78 12.09 -5.38 3.37
C LEU A 78 13.47 -5.34 4.04
N SER A 79 13.54 -5.34 5.38
CA SER A 79 14.76 -5.08 6.12
C SER A 79 14.91 -6.01 7.32
N GLY A 80 16.00 -6.77 7.38
CA GLY A 80 16.36 -7.57 8.57
C GLY A 80 16.90 -6.73 9.73
N ASP A 81 16.29 -5.58 10.01
CA ASP A 81 16.77 -4.61 11.00
C ASP A 81 16.16 -4.79 12.40
N GLY A 82 15.21 -5.72 12.54
CA GLY A 82 14.50 -6.03 13.78
C GLY A 82 13.22 -5.22 13.99
N TYR A 83 12.72 -4.54 12.95
CA TYR A 83 11.43 -3.84 12.96
C TYR A 83 10.40 -4.54 12.07
N ALA A 84 9.56 -5.39 12.65
CA ALA A 84 8.44 -5.99 11.94
C ALA A 84 7.54 -4.95 11.24
N ALA A 85 7.17 -5.21 9.99
CA ALA A 85 6.14 -4.46 9.27
C ALA A 85 4.75 -4.85 9.76
N ARG A 86 3.89 -3.88 10.07
CA ARG A 86 2.55 -4.08 10.63
C ARG A 86 1.53 -3.28 9.86
N VAL A 87 0.34 -3.82 9.66
CA VAL A 87 -0.78 -3.11 9.02
C VAL A 87 -1.90 -2.87 10.01
N TYR A 88 -2.43 -1.65 10.03
CA TYR A 88 -3.58 -1.25 10.84
C TYR A 88 -4.69 -0.70 9.96
N VAL A 89 -5.93 -0.83 10.42
CA VAL A 89 -7.09 -0.21 9.79
C VAL A 89 -7.70 0.79 10.76
N TYR A 90 -7.95 2.00 10.31
CA TYR A 90 -8.54 3.08 11.08
C TYR A 90 -9.97 3.32 10.64
N TRP A 91 -10.90 3.23 11.58
CA TRP A 91 -12.33 3.44 11.35
C TRP A 91 -12.99 3.77 12.69
N ASN A 92 -14.15 4.46 12.67
CA ASN A 92 -14.87 4.86 13.89
C ASN A 92 -13.99 5.55 14.97
N ARG A 93 -13.03 6.37 14.53
CA ARG A 93 -12.06 7.06 15.41
C ARG A 93 -11.18 6.11 16.25
N GLY A 94 -10.96 4.88 15.81
CA GLY A 94 -10.08 3.92 16.46
C GLY A 94 -9.32 3.04 15.48
N TYR A 95 -8.18 2.50 15.91
CA TYR A 95 -7.38 1.57 15.13
C TYR A 95 -7.77 0.12 15.47
N SER A 96 -7.91 -0.69 14.42
CA SER A 96 -8.03 -2.14 14.46
C SER A 96 -6.75 -2.75 13.93
N GLY A 97 -6.22 -3.76 14.64
CA GLY A 97 -5.05 -4.51 14.22
C GLY A 97 -3.94 -4.59 15.26
N ALA A 98 -2.74 -5.06 14.90
CA ALA A 98 -2.30 -5.29 13.53
C ALA A 98 -3.09 -6.42 12.80
N ILE A 99 -3.65 -6.11 11.63
CA ILE A 99 -4.39 -7.07 10.78
C ILE A 99 -3.45 -7.95 9.93
N ALA A 100 -2.17 -7.58 9.92
CA ALA A 100 -1.07 -8.36 9.37
C ALA A 100 0.23 -7.91 10.02
N VAL A 101 1.13 -8.86 10.23
CA VAL A 101 2.49 -8.61 10.67
C VAL A 101 3.42 -9.45 9.81
N ASP A 102 4.42 -8.81 9.22
CA ASP A 102 5.56 -9.50 8.60
C ASP A 102 6.82 -9.08 9.35
N ASP A 103 7.55 -10.05 9.87
CA ASP A 103 8.84 -9.88 10.57
C ASP A 103 9.94 -10.68 9.85
N THR A 104 9.65 -11.10 8.62
CA THR A 104 10.51 -11.97 7.85
C THR A 104 10.94 -11.28 6.59
N SER A 105 12.07 -10.57 6.66
CA SER A 105 12.68 -9.83 5.54
C SER A 105 13.10 -10.69 4.32
N SER A 106 12.73 -11.97 4.27
CA SER A 106 13.17 -12.95 3.27
C SER A 106 12.10 -13.94 2.80
N SER A 107 10.90 -13.95 3.39
CA SER A 107 9.78 -14.79 2.92
C SER A 107 8.66 -13.89 2.43
N GLY A 108 8.38 -13.94 1.12
CA GLY A 108 7.38 -13.10 0.45
C GLY A 108 6.16 -12.84 1.32
N GLY A 109 5.90 -11.54 1.56
CA GLY A 109 5.28 -11.02 2.78
C GLY A 109 3.93 -11.58 3.23
N ALA A 110 3.47 -11.11 4.39
CA ALA A 110 2.25 -11.55 5.03
C ALA A 110 1.00 -11.03 4.33
N ARG A 111 -0.02 -11.89 4.16
CA ARG A 111 -1.34 -11.47 3.65
C ARG A 111 -2.11 -10.68 4.70
N LEU A 112 -2.80 -9.64 4.26
CA LEU A 112 -3.72 -8.87 5.10
C LEU A 112 -5.00 -9.68 5.31
N SER A 113 -5.41 -9.81 6.57
CA SER A 113 -6.66 -10.44 6.96
C SER A 113 -7.40 -9.54 7.93
N TRP A 114 -8.53 -8.98 7.50
CA TRP A 114 -9.35 -8.14 8.34
C TRP A 114 -10.58 -8.91 8.82
N GLU A 115 -10.69 -9.10 10.13
CA GLU A 115 -11.61 -10.04 10.79
C GLU A 115 -13.08 -9.86 10.44
N SER A 116 -13.50 -8.66 10.02
CA SER A 116 -14.83 -8.47 9.47
C SER A 116 -14.83 -8.92 8.00
N GLY A 117 -15.21 -10.17 7.74
CA GLY A 117 -15.56 -10.62 6.38
C GLY A 117 -16.70 -9.80 5.73
N VAL A 118 -17.35 -8.93 6.51
CA VAL A 118 -18.37 -7.94 6.11
C VAL A 118 -17.86 -6.48 6.11
N GLY A 119 -16.62 -6.25 6.52
CA GLY A 119 -16.10 -4.89 6.70
C GLY A 119 -16.63 -4.15 7.92
N THR A 120 -16.45 -2.84 7.95
CA THR A 120 -17.05 -1.93 8.95
C THR A 120 -18.32 -1.31 8.42
N GLN A 121 -19.20 -0.83 9.31
CA GLN A 121 -20.35 0.02 8.96
C GLN A 121 -19.99 1.48 8.63
N TYR A 122 -18.71 1.79 8.59
CA TYR A 122 -18.17 3.11 8.34
C TYR A 122 -17.53 3.14 6.97
N ARG A 123 -18.10 3.98 6.12
CA ARG A 123 -17.54 4.32 4.81
C ARG A 123 -16.13 4.87 4.97
N TRP A 124 -15.97 5.78 5.93
CA TRP A 124 -14.66 6.34 6.24
C TRP A 124 -13.77 5.26 6.87
N THR A 125 -12.73 4.87 6.14
CA THR A 125 -11.79 3.83 6.55
C THR A 125 -10.44 4.11 5.90
N GLU A 126 -9.37 3.95 6.67
CA GLU A 126 -8.00 4.12 6.20
C GLU A 126 -7.15 2.92 6.59
N VAL A 127 -6.24 2.50 5.72
CA VAL A 127 -5.32 1.39 6.00
C VAL A 127 -3.91 1.96 6.02
N PHE A 128 -3.16 1.63 7.07
CA PHE A 128 -1.80 2.11 7.30
C PHE A 128 -0.82 0.95 7.38
N VAL A 129 0.40 1.15 6.90
CA VAL A 129 1.57 0.32 7.20
C VAL A 129 2.46 1.04 8.20
N CYS A 130 3.00 0.33 9.17
CA CYS A 130 3.90 0.85 10.19
C CYS A 130 5.08 -0.11 10.41
N LEU A 131 6.21 0.41 10.88
CA LEU A 131 7.40 -0.37 11.24
C LEU A 131 7.60 -0.49 12.75
N GLY A 132 7.94 -1.70 13.20
CA GLY A 132 8.25 -2.02 14.58
C GLY A 132 7.01 -2.01 15.49
N TYR A 133 7.15 -1.39 16.66
CA TYR A 133 6.04 -1.21 17.61
C TYR A 133 5.19 0.03 17.32
N SER A 134 5.53 0.79 16.26
CA SER A 134 4.81 1.99 15.92
C SER A 134 3.36 1.71 15.58
N ARG A 135 2.52 2.64 16.00
CA ARG A 135 1.13 2.82 15.59
C ARG A 135 0.97 4.18 14.92
N PRO A 136 -0.06 4.38 14.09
CA PRO A 136 -0.21 5.64 13.36
C PRO A 136 -0.36 6.87 14.27
N ASP A 137 -0.81 6.69 15.51
CA ASP A 137 -0.95 7.71 16.56
C ASP A 137 0.33 7.98 17.36
N ASP A 138 1.40 7.21 17.18
CA ASP A 138 2.66 7.43 17.91
C ASP A 138 3.43 8.67 17.40
N TYR A 139 2.97 9.32 16.32
CA TYR A 139 3.57 10.49 15.67
C TYR A 139 5.09 10.38 15.41
N ASN A 140 5.62 9.16 15.37
CA ASN A 140 7.06 8.91 15.26
C ASN A 140 7.55 8.77 13.82
N GLY A 141 6.66 9.02 12.84
CA GLY A 141 6.96 9.02 11.41
C GLY A 141 7.24 7.65 10.80
N ARG A 142 6.99 6.55 11.53
CA ARG A 142 7.24 5.18 11.04
C ARG A 142 5.98 4.51 10.50
N CYS A 143 5.04 5.30 10.00
CA CYS A 143 3.81 4.83 9.40
C CYS A 143 3.54 5.60 8.11
N ASP A 144 2.90 4.93 7.17
CA ASP A 144 2.45 5.49 5.91
C ASP A 144 1.02 5.03 5.60
N SER A 145 0.24 5.90 4.94
CA SER A 145 -1.13 5.59 4.52
C SER A 145 -1.09 4.79 3.23
N ILE A 146 -1.67 3.60 3.25
CA ILE A 146 -1.74 2.70 2.08
C ILE A 146 -2.91 3.12 1.20
N VAL A 147 -4.10 3.21 1.79
CA VAL A 147 -5.34 3.54 1.09
C VAL A 147 -6.31 4.20 2.06
N TYR A 148 -6.96 5.25 1.57
CA TYR A 148 -7.94 6.03 2.31
C TYR A 148 -9.25 6.06 1.53
N ASN A 149 -10.36 5.77 2.22
CA ASN A 149 -11.69 6.06 1.75
C ASN A 149 -12.40 7.02 2.70
N ASN A 150 -13.01 8.07 2.14
CA ASN A 150 -13.85 9.06 2.85
C ASN A 150 -15.34 8.68 2.78
#